data_AF-A0A4Z0PER3-F1
#
_entry.id   AF-A0A4Z0PER3-F1
#
_cell.length_a   1.000
_cell.length_b   1.000
_cell.length_c   1.000
_cell.angle_alpha   90.00
_cell.angle_beta   90.00
_cell.angle_gamma   90.00
#
_symmetry.space_group_name_H-M   'P 1'
#
loop_
_entity.id
_entity.type
_entity.pdbx_description
1 polymer ?
#
loop_
_entity_poly.entity_id
_entity_poly.type
_entity_poly.pdbx_seq_one_letter_code
_entity_poly.pdbx_strand_id
1 'polypeptide(L)'
;PLVFHPAAGIPAERVSRGLGEVDKRQACSHLLDERFTWGGVELHFDVEKGVITRAQVFTDSLNPAPLEALAERLQGCLYRADTLQDTGEALLATSPEQERELRELASWVAGAVR
;
A
#
# COMPACT_ATOMS: atom_id res chain seq x y z
N PRO A 1 25.66 -49.11 -51.06
CA PRO A 1 24.41 -48.35 -51.30
C PRO A 1 23.64 -48.16 -49.98
N LEU A 2 23.46 -46.89 -49.57
CA LEU A 2 22.45 -46.34 -48.64
C LEU A 2 22.22 -47.13 -47.34
N VAL A 3 23.01 -46.89 -46.30
CA VAL A 3 22.73 -45.92 -45.20
C VAL A 3 21.29 -45.99 -44.69
N PHE A 4 21.12 -46.59 -43.52
CA PHE A 4 19.98 -46.33 -42.64
C PHE A 4 20.50 -46.15 -41.21
N HIS A 5 20.61 -44.89 -40.81
CA HIS A 5 20.72 -44.48 -39.41
C HIS A 5 19.31 -44.38 -38.82
N PRO A 6 19.15 -44.72 -37.55
CA PRO A 6 18.31 -43.91 -36.64
C PRO A 6 19.18 -43.42 -35.48
N ALA A 7 19.51 -42.12 -35.45
CA ALA A 7 18.77 -41.09 -34.70
C ALA A 7 18.77 -41.42 -33.20
N ALA A 8 19.85 -41.04 -32.50
CA ALA A 8 19.95 -39.77 -31.78
C ALA A 8 18.94 -39.65 -30.63
N GLY A 9 19.44 -39.95 -29.44
CA GLY A 9 19.23 -39.21 -28.18
C GLY A 9 17.82 -38.76 -27.83
N ILE A 10 17.24 -39.42 -26.83
CA ILE A 10 16.36 -38.73 -25.88
C ILE A 10 16.94 -38.95 -24.47
N PRO A 11 17.64 -37.95 -23.93
CA PRO A 11 17.71 -37.78 -22.49
C PRO A 11 17.08 -36.44 -22.14
N ALA A 12 15.96 -36.45 -21.45
CA ALA A 12 15.53 -35.29 -20.68
C ALA A 12 14.43 -35.73 -19.71
N GLU A 13 14.88 -36.19 -18.55
CA GLU A 13 14.10 -36.15 -17.33
C GLU A 13 13.55 -34.73 -17.16
N ARG A 14 12.23 -34.59 -17.32
CA ARG A 14 11.55 -33.31 -17.19
C ARG A 14 11.33 -33.05 -15.70
N VAL A 15 12.37 -32.59 -15.00
CA VAL A 15 12.22 -31.96 -13.69
C VAL A 15 11.54 -30.61 -13.91
N SER A 16 10.22 -30.62 -13.89
CA SER A 16 9.40 -29.42 -13.82
C SER A 16 8.64 -29.43 -12.51
N ARG A 17 9.18 -28.77 -11.49
CA ARG A 17 8.32 -28.00 -10.60
C ARG A 17 9.10 -26.88 -9.93
N GLY A 18 8.56 -25.69 -10.12
CA GLY A 18 9.21 -24.41 -9.92
C GLY A 18 9.90 -24.27 -8.59
N LEU A 19 11.04 -23.58 -8.65
CA LEU A 19 11.46 -22.65 -7.63
C LEU A 19 10.26 -21.78 -7.25
N GLY A 20 9.49 -22.23 -6.26
CA GLY A 20 8.71 -21.34 -5.42
C GLY A 20 9.70 -20.59 -4.56
N GLU A 21 10.49 -19.71 -5.17
CA GLU A 21 11.11 -18.62 -4.45
C GLU A 21 9.94 -17.74 -4.06
N VAL A 22 9.31 -18.09 -2.93
CA VAL A 22 8.50 -17.17 -2.16
C VAL A 22 9.44 -16.04 -1.83
N ASP A 23 9.49 -15.05 -2.73
CA ASP A 23 10.00 -13.72 -2.48
C ASP A 23 9.24 -13.28 -1.24
N LYS A 24 9.83 -13.53 -0.06
CA LYS A 24 9.32 -13.06 1.22
C LYS A 24 9.54 -11.56 1.22
N ARG A 25 8.83 -10.84 0.36
CA ARG A 25 8.55 -9.45 0.61
C ARG A 25 7.79 -9.48 1.91
N GLN A 26 8.45 -9.02 2.96
CA GLN A 26 7.83 -8.76 4.25
C GLN A 26 6.86 -7.61 3.98
N ALA A 27 5.70 -7.96 3.45
CA ALA A 27 4.57 -7.09 3.20
C ALA A 27 3.67 -7.22 4.42
N CYS A 28 3.49 -6.12 5.14
CA CYS A 28 2.53 -6.00 6.22
C CYS A 28 1.37 -5.15 5.73
N SER A 29 0.15 -5.67 5.82
CA SER A 29 -1.04 -4.86 5.64
C SER A 29 -1.51 -4.35 7.01
N HIS A 30 -1.65 -3.03 7.13
CA HIS A 30 -2.16 -2.35 8.32
C HIS A 30 -3.51 -1.71 7.99
N LEU A 31 -4.52 -2.04 8.79
CA LEU A 31 -5.85 -1.46 8.71
C LEU A 31 -6.05 -0.56 9.93
N LEU A 32 -6.33 0.71 9.69
CA LEU A 32 -6.68 1.69 10.71
C LEU A 32 -8.13 2.11 10.47
N ASP A 33 -8.96 2.09 11.51
CA ASP A 33 -10.35 2.56 11.46
C ASP A 33 -10.56 3.52 12.64
N GLU A 34 -11.20 4.65 12.36
CA GLU A 34 -11.61 5.61 13.39
C GLU A 34 -12.88 6.33 12.98
N ARG A 35 -13.74 6.53 13.98
CA ARG A 35 -15.01 7.22 13.80
C ARG A 35 -14.96 8.63 14.39
N PHE A 36 -14.82 9.61 13.51
CA PHE A 36 -14.90 11.02 13.86
C PHE A 36 -16.35 11.52 13.91
N THR A 37 -16.54 12.72 14.47
CA THR A 37 -17.85 13.37 14.53
C THR A 37 -18.41 13.71 13.14
N TRP A 38 -17.52 13.92 12.16
CA TRP A 38 -17.85 14.30 10.79
C TRP A 38 -17.96 13.11 9.82
N GLY A 39 -17.50 11.93 10.22
CA GLY A 39 -17.54 10.73 9.38
C GLY A 39 -16.66 9.61 9.92
N GLY A 40 -16.89 8.39 9.44
CA GLY A 40 -15.96 7.27 9.64
C GLY A 40 -14.84 7.31 8.60
N VAL A 41 -13.63 6.97 9.00
CA VAL A 41 -12.48 6.84 8.10
C VAL A 41 -11.76 5.52 8.38
N GLU A 42 -11.61 4.74 7.33
CA GLU A 42 -10.83 3.51 7.32
C GLU A 42 -9.68 3.67 6.31
N LEU A 43 -8.46 3.36 6.74
CA LEU A 43 -7.22 3.44 5.95
C LEU A 43 -6.57 2.07 5.89
N HIS A 44 -6.34 1.60 4.68
CA HIS A 44 -5.64 0.36 4.39
C HIS A 44 -4.27 0.68 3.82
N PHE A 45 -3.22 0.33 4.54
CA PHE A 45 -1.84 0.46 4.11
C PHE A 45 -1.25 -0.90 3.82
N ASP A 46 -0.72 -1.10 2.61
CA ASP A 46 0.24 -2.15 2.34
C ASP A 46 1.64 -1.56 2.51
N VAL A 47 2.42 -2.14 3.41
CA VAL A 47 3.76 -1.68 3.76
C VAL A 47 4.77 -2.76 3.43
N GLU A 48 5.73 -2.45 2.55
CA GLU A 48 6.83 -3.34 2.21
C GLU A 48 8.15 -2.68 2.64
N LYS A 49 8.94 -3.36 3.47
CA LYS A 49 10.24 -2.85 3.98
C LYS A 49 10.13 -1.46 4.66
N GLY A 50 9.00 -1.17 5.29
CA GLY A 50 8.74 0.12 5.98
C GLY A 50 8.27 1.25 5.05
N VAL A 51 8.03 0.96 3.77
CA VAL A 51 7.49 1.90 2.78
C VAL A 51 6.05 1.51 2.45
N ILE A 52 5.14 2.47 2.46
CA ILE A 52 3.75 2.29 2.06
C ILE A 52 3.73 2.07 0.54
N THR A 53 3.51 0.83 0.07
CA THR A 53 3.43 0.54 -1.37
C THR A 53 2.03 0.73 -1.91
N ARG A 54 1.01 0.68 -1.05
CA ARG A 54 -0.38 1.00 -1.38
C ARG A 54 -1.06 1.65 -0.17
N ALA A 55 -1.88 2.66 -0.44
CA ALA A 55 -2.76 3.27 0.54
C ALA A 55 -4.15 3.38 -0.08
N GLN A 56 -5.18 2.92 0.63
CA GLN A 56 -6.57 3.07 0.23
C GLN A 56 -7.34 3.67 1.39
N VAL A 57 -8.25 4.58 1.09
CA VAL A 57 -9.12 5.20 2.08
C VAL A 57 -10.56 4.85 1.77
N PHE A 58 -11.32 4.53 2.80
CA PHE A 58 -12.77 4.36 2.75
C PHE A 58 -13.38 5.31 3.76
N THR A 59 -14.34 6.14 3.33
CA THR A 59 -14.97 7.10 4.22
C THR A 59 -16.44 7.26 3.87
N ASP A 60 -17.25 7.45 4.91
CA ASP A 60 -18.66 7.87 4.82
C ASP A 60 -18.80 9.40 4.97
N SER A 61 -17.67 10.13 4.97
CA SER A 61 -17.69 11.59 5.00
C SER A 61 -18.35 12.17 3.74
N LEU A 62 -18.99 13.33 3.90
CA LEU A 62 -19.64 14.05 2.81
C LEU A 62 -18.66 14.52 1.72
N ASN A 63 -17.36 14.59 2.03
CA ASN A 63 -16.35 15.01 1.07
C ASN A 63 -15.12 14.08 1.11
N PRO A 64 -15.09 13.01 0.29
CA PRO A 64 -13.98 12.05 0.27
C PRO A 64 -12.73 12.57 -0.45
N ALA A 65 -12.86 13.58 -1.31
CA ALA A 65 -11.79 14.01 -2.22
C ALA A 65 -10.43 14.32 -1.54
N PRO A 66 -10.37 15.08 -0.43
CA PRO A 66 -9.08 15.32 0.21
C PRO A 66 -8.56 14.08 0.94
N LEU A 67 -9.43 13.21 1.46
CA LEU A 67 -9.00 11.96 2.08
C LEU A 67 -8.37 11.01 1.03
N GLU A 68 -8.95 10.93 -0.16
CA GLU A 68 -8.37 10.17 -1.29
C GLU A 68 -7.01 10.73 -1.69
N ALA A 69 -6.90 12.06 -1.82
CA ALA A 69 -5.64 12.72 -2.11
C ALA A 69 -4.57 12.48 -1.01
N LEU A 70 -4.98 12.35 0.26
CA LEU A 70 -4.07 11.95 1.33
C LEU A 70 -3.51 10.55 1.06
N ALA A 71 -4.37 9.58 0.79
CA ALA A 71 -3.97 8.20 0.53
C ALA A 71 -3.01 8.12 -0.66
N GLU A 72 -3.29 8.82 -1.77
CA GLU A 72 -2.40 8.87 -2.92
C GLU A 72 -1.01 9.43 -2.56
N ARG A 73 -0.96 10.49 -1.75
CA ARG A 73 0.31 11.10 -1.33
C ARG A 73 1.11 10.22 -0.38
N LEU A 74 0.44 9.41 0.44
CA LEU A 74 1.10 8.47 1.33
C LEU A 74 1.70 7.28 0.59
N GLN A 75 1.29 7.01 -0.64
CA GLN A 75 1.87 5.95 -1.45
C GLN A 75 3.33 6.29 -1.82
N GLY A 76 4.25 5.41 -1.46
CA GLY A 76 5.70 5.60 -1.60
C GLY A 76 6.37 6.28 -0.41
N CYS A 77 5.60 6.74 0.58
CA CYS A 77 6.13 7.33 1.81
C CYS A 77 6.57 6.26 2.82
N LEU A 78 7.43 6.64 3.75
CA LEU A 78 7.78 5.80 4.88
C LEU A 78 6.57 5.67 5.82
N TYR A 79 6.29 4.46 6.28
CA TYR A 79 5.25 4.18 7.27
C TYR A 79 5.74 4.63 8.66
N ARG A 80 5.72 5.95 8.89
CA ARG A 80 6.19 6.63 10.09
C ARG A 80 5.26 7.78 10.46
N ALA A 81 5.04 7.96 11.76
CA ALA A 81 4.23 9.06 12.30
C ALA A 81 4.63 10.43 11.73
N ASP A 82 5.93 10.76 11.71
CA ASP A 82 6.43 12.05 11.22
C ASP A 82 6.02 12.31 9.76
N THR A 83 6.20 11.30 8.90
CA THR A 83 5.90 11.40 7.46
C THR A 83 4.40 11.47 7.20
N LEU A 84 3.61 10.68 7.94
CA LEU A 84 2.16 10.71 7.84
C LEU A 84 1.60 12.07 8.26
N GLN A 85 2.13 12.64 9.34
CA GLN A 85 1.73 13.95 9.83
C GLN A 85 2.07 15.06 8.81
N ASP A 86 3.33 15.12 8.33
CA ASP A 86 3.77 16.13 7.35
C ASP A 86 2.94 16.07 6.05
N THR A 87 2.62 14.86 5.58
CA THR A 87 1.78 14.67 4.39
C THR A 87 0.37 15.20 4.61
N GLY A 88 -0.21 14.96 5.79
CA GLY A 88 -1.51 15.51 6.18
C GLY A 88 -1.50 17.04 6.28
N GLU A 89 -0.47 17.62 6.87
CA GLU A 89 -0.31 19.08 6.96
C GLU A 89 -0.12 19.72 5.58
N ALA A 90 0.64 19.10 4.68
CA ALA A 90 0.80 19.54 3.30
C ALA A 90 -0.50 19.50 2.49
N LEU A 91 -1.46 18.66 2.89
CA LEU A 91 -2.78 18.59 2.26
C LEU A 91 -3.71 19.71 2.73
N LEU A 92 -3.52 20.25 3.94
CA LEU A 92 -4.28 21.41 4.45
C LEU A 92 -4.15 22.61 3.50
N ALA A 93 -2.96 22.81 2.91
CA ALA A 93 -2.71 23.87 1.95
C ALA A 93 -3.53 23.74 0.65
N THR A 94 -3.89 22.52 0.27
CA THR A 94 -4.70 22.25 -0.93
C THR A 94 -6.20 22.16 -0.65
N SER A 95 -6.61 21.98 0.62
CA SER A 95 -8.00 21.77 1.00
C SER A 95 -8.35 22.51 2.31
N PRO A 96 -8.24 23.85 2.33
CA PRO A 96 -8.46 24.65 3.54
C PRO A 96 -9.90 24.60 4.06
N GLU A 97 -10.86 24.25 3.21
CA GLU A 97 -12.27 24.09 3.58
C GLU A 97 -12.51 23.01 4.64
N GLN A 98 -11.66 21.98 4.70
CA GLN A 98 -11.75 20.84 5.62
C GLN A 98 -10.55 20.78 6.56
N GLU A 99 -9.91 21.94 6.81
CA GLU A 99 -8.68 22.01 7.62
C GLU A 99 -8.82 21.30 8.97
N ARG A 100 -9.99 21.48 9.63
CA ARG A 100 -10.24 20.86 10.93
C ARG A 100 -10.24 19.33 10.86
N GLU A 101 -10.99 18.79 9.90
CA GLU A 101 -11.17 17.34 9.70
C GLU A 101 -9.85 16.69 9.31
N LEU A 102 -9.11 17.31 8.39
CA LEU A 102 -7.79 16.86 7.96
C LEU A 102 -6.75 16.93 9.06
N ARG A 103 -6.79 17.96 9.92
CA ARG A 103 -5.88 18.05 11.08
C ARG A 103 -6.19 16.97 12.12
N GLU A 104 -7.46 16.70 12.39
CA GLU A 104 -7.89 15.59 13.27
C GLU A 104 -7.42 14.24 12.69
N LEU A 105 -7.63 14.02 11.39
CA LEU A 105 -7.21 12.82 10.67
C LEU A 105 -5.69 12.63 10.72
N ALA A 106 -4.91 13.67 10.39
CA ALA A 106 -3.45 13.60 10.39
C ALA A 106 -2.89 13.27 11.78
N SER A 107 -3.44 13.91 12.83
CA SER A 107 -3.06 13.61 14.22
C SER A 107 -3.41 12.17 14.62
N TRP A 108 -4.55 11.66 14.19
CA TRP A 108 -4.95 10.28 14.46
C TRP A 108 -4.05 9.28 13.75
N VAL A 109 -3.82 9.45 12.45
CA VAL A 109 -2.95 8.56 11.65
C VAL A 109 -1.54 8.52 12.24
N ALA A 110 -0.97 9.67 12.60
CA ALA A 110 0.35 9.72 13.23
C ALA A 110 0.38 9.02 14.60
N GLY A 111 -0.70 9.14 15.39
CA GLY A 111 -0.83 8.48 16.68
C GLY A 111 -1.05 6.97 16.60
N ALA A 112 -1.66 6.49 15.51
CA ALA A 112 -1.93 5.09 15.23
C ALA A 112 -0.67 4.32 14.77
N VAL A 113 0.28 5.01 14.14
CA VAL A 113 1.54 4.45 13.67
C VAL A 113 2.66 4.76 14.67
N ARG A 114 2.72 4.00 15.78
CA ARG A 114 3.78 4.08 16.79
C ARG A 114 4.89 3.05 16.62
#